data_AF-A0A932L3N1-F1
#
_entry.id   AF-A0A932L3N1-F1
#
_cell.length_a   1.000
_cell.length_b   1.000
_cell.length_c   1.000
_cell.angle_alpha   90.00
_cell.angle_beta   90.00
_cell.angle_gamma   90.00
#
_symmetry.space_group_name_H-M   'P 1'
#
loop_
_entity.id
_entity.type
_entity.pdbx_description
1 polymer ?
#
loop_
_entity_poly.entity_id
_entity_poly.type
_entity_poly.pdbx_seq_one_letter_code
_entity_poly.pdbx_strand_id
1 'polypeptide(L)'
;MSVYQMEATSGKYPKVNVDAAREQVATYLDVRGFPIEAVLEMRAFRPDQDGAKQYWWTPLEFIEPPALGIMADLNEKGYGIYIGANERTRRNGGKDGDVKVARAAFSDADGNLDEVERLLAAAGVPESSMRIITRGPDDGHAHDYWLFSALIEDMATFRLIQRIIIDTAHSDPRITNPSRVMRLPGFWNTKADPPALVQIVRADKSLRFEPGHFLELRDSGRFGIPSAPLANPPAQGGGIPPGPPSGSPTKPKGTERDGDNGEHRAHRDYREHREEQKPSLAMASVVSVPLCPSLCAGDICEIPGVQAAIEACQPDKVGRREDALWVLARRLKAISELCDLPVKALRPIVRAWHTRAVGTIGTKPWDESWIAFQRAWERVKVPYGQGIAQTALQRAKEKGPPKCAEEYDLPETRLLLGIFRELQAIQGDKPVFLSCRLAAHLVGMPEKYGKLNNIINMLQADGLLVRIAPGTEFKSPRYRYVGGE
;
A
#
# COMPACT_ATOMS: atom_id res chain seq x y z
N MET A 1 48.85 16.46 -10.72
CA MET A 1 48.33 15.47 -9.75
C MET A 1 46.87 15.24 -10.14
N SER A 2 46.51 14.24 -10.95
CA SER A 2 46.32 12.81 -10.58
C SER A 2 45.47 12.70 -9.30
N VAL A 3 44.28 12.11 -9.26
CA VAL A 3 43.86 10.79 -9.77
C VAL A 3 42.33 10.80 -9.95
N TYR A 4 41.81 10.47 -11.14
CA TYR A 4 40.48 9.84 -11.35
C TYR A 4 40.53 9.10 -12.70
N GLN A 5 41.51 8.21 -12.85
CA GLN A 5 41.35 7.08 -13.76
C GLN A 5 40.55 6.04 -12.97
N MET A 6 39.25 6.00 -13.21
CA MET A 6 38.45 4.85 -12.81
C MET A 6 38.96 3.66 -13.59
N GLU A 7 39.54 2.71 -12.85
CA GLU A 7 39.89 1.40 -13.38
C GLU A 7 38.65 0.79 -14.05
N ALA A 8 38.80 0.45 -15.33
CA ALA A 8 37.79 -0.27 -16.10
C ALA A 8 37.64 -1.67 -15.48
N THR A 9 36.71 -1.82 -14.53
CA THR A 9 36.32 -3.14 -14.01
C THR A 9 35.47 -3.85 -15.06
N SER A 10 36.15 -4.58 -15.94
CA SER A 10 35.85 -5.84 -16.68
C SER A 10 34.40 -6.36 -16.89
N GLY A 11 33.35 -5.56 -16.76
CA GLY A 11 31.96 -5.92 -17.08
C GLY A 11 31.37 -5.01 -18.15
N LYS A 12 30.55 -5.57 -19.05
CA LYS A 12 29.78 -4.81 -20.07
C LYS A 12 28.86 -3.74 -19.47
N TYR A 13 28.53 -3.84 -18.18
CA TYR A 13 27.59 -2.96 -17.49
C TYR A 13 28.26 -2.24 -16.31
N PRO A 14 27.91 -0.97 -16.03
CA PRO A 14 28.56 -0.22 -14.96
C PRO A 14 28.18 -0.77 -13.58
N LYS A 15 29.08 -0.58 -12.60
CA LYS A 15 28.80 -0.90 -11.20
C LYS A 15 27.67 -0.05 -10.64
N VAL A 16 26.91 -0.60 -9.71
CA VAL A 16 25.84 0.10 -9.00
C VAL A 16 26.40 0.70 -7.71
N ASN A 17 26.24 2.01 -7.52
CA ASN A 17 26.43 2.63 -6.21
C ASN A 17 25.20 2.31 -5.34
N VAL A 18 25.34 1.33 -4.47
CA VAL A 18 24.23 0.81 -3.65
C VAL A 18 23.63 1.87 -2.72
N ASP A 19 24.44 2.79 -2.18
CA ASP A 19 23.95 3.84 -1.28
C ASP A 19 23.18 4.92 -2.05
N ALA A 20 23.68 5.34 -3.22
CA ALA A 20 22.94 6.24 -4.11
C ALA A 20 21.66 5.60 -4.65
N ALA A 21 21.69 4.30 -4.96
CA ALA A 21 20.51 3.55 -5.35
C ALA A 21 19.49 3.48 -4.21
N ARG A 22 19.94 3.28 -2.97
CA ARG A 22 19.07 3.30 -1.78
C ARG A 22 18.33 4.63 -1.67
N GLU A 23 19.02 5.76 -1.82
CA GLU A 23 18.42 7.10 -1.73
C GLU A 23 17.34 7.32 -2.80
N GLN A 24 17.62 6.92 -4.05
CA GLN A 24 16.67 7.02 -5.16
C GLN A 24 15.44 6.13 -4.93
N VAL A 25 15.62 4.88 -4.48
CA VAL A 25 14.53 3.95 -4.18
C VAL A 25 13.72 4.44 -2.98
N ALA A 26 14.36 4.94 -1.92
CA ALA A 26 13.69 5.49 -0.75
C ALA A 26 12.83 6.71 -1.12
N THR A 27 13.38 7.63 -1.92
CA THR A 27 12.65 8.79 -2.43
C THR A 27 11.45 8.36 -3.27
N TYR A 28 11.64 7.40 -4.19
CA TYR A 28 10.54 6.83 -4.97
C TYR A 28 9.42 6.33 -4.05
N LEU A 29 9.75 5.48 -3.08
CA LEU A 29 8.76 4.86 -2.20
C LEU A 29 8.04 5.87 -1.29
N ASP A 30 8.76 6.87 -0.75
CA ASP A 30 8.17 7.96 0.06
C ASP A 30 7.16 8.76 -0.76
N VAL A 31 7.58 9.22 -1.94
CA VAL A 31 6.76 10.04 -2.84
C VAL A 31 5.52 9.26 -3.28
N ARG A 32 5.69 8.01 -3.71
CA ARG A 32 4.56 7.14 -4.10
C ARG A 32 3.58 6.87 -2.95
N GLY A 33 4.00 7.01 -1.69
CA GLY A 33 3.12 6.87 -0.52
C GLY A 33 2.55 5.46 -0.36
N PHE A 34 3.39 4.44 -0.58
CA PHE A 34 2.99 3.05 -0.33
C PHE A 34 2.94 2.78 1.19
N PRO A 35 1.89 2.09 1.70
CA PRO A 35 1.87 1.56 3.05
C PRO A 35 3.07 0.66 3.30
N ILE A 36 3.60 0.67 4.53
CA ILE A 36 4.78 -0.12 4.90
C ILE A 36 4.55 -1.64 4.74
N GLU A 37 3.31 -2.09 4.76
CA GLU A 37 2.88 -3.46 4.56
C GLU A 37 2.53 -3.80 3.10
N ALA A 38 2.56 -2.83 2.20
CA ALA A 38 2.23 -3.04 0.80
C ALA A 38 3.17 -4.09 0.19
N VAL A 39 2.64 -4.96 -0.66
CA VAL A 39 3.48 -5.91 -1.40
C VAL A 39 3.82 -5.31 -2.76
N LEU A 40 5.09 -5.04 -3.00
CA LEU A 40 5.59 -4.50 -4.26
C LEU A 40 6.34 -5.57 -5.05
N GLU A 41 6.13 -5.57 -6.37
CA GLU A 41 6.87 -6.42 -7.29
C GLU A 41 8.21 -5.79 -7.62
N MET A 42 9.31 -6.53 -7.50
CA MET A 42 10.53 -6.25 -8.24
C MET A 42 10.65 -7.27 -9.37
N ARG A 43 10.91 -6.79 -10.58
CA ARG A 43 11.12 -7.64 -11.75
C ARG A 43 12.43 -7.27 -12.43
N ALA A 44 13.26 -8.26 -12.71
CA ALA A 44 14.51 -8.09 -13.43
C ALA A 44 14.47 -8.81 -14.78
N PHE A 45 14.76 -8.09 -15.87
CA PHE A 45 14.73 -8.61 -17.24
C PHE A 45 16.09 -8.48 -17.92
N ARG A 46 16.50 -9.49 -18.68
CA ARG A 46 17.68 -9.44 -19.56
C ARG A 46 17.26 -9.85 -20.98
N PRO A 47 17.59 -9.09 -22.04
CA PRO A 47 17.14 -9.39 -23.40
C PRO A 47 17.59 -10.75 -23.95
N ASP A 48 18.73 -11.25 -23.48
CA ASP A 48 19.39 -12.50 -23.91
C ASP A 48 19.07 -13.70 -23.01
N GLN A 49 18.13 -13.56 -22.06
CA GLN A 49 17.69 -14.66 -21.22
C GLN A 49 16.17 -14.76 -21.16
N ASP A 50 15.69 -16.00 -21.19
CA ASP A 50 14.28 -16.29 -21.04
C ASP A 50 13.81 -16.12 -19.60
N GLY A 51 12.64 -15.51 -19.46
CA GLY A 51 11.98 -15.31 -18.18
C GLY A 51 12.50 -14.12 -17.39
N ALA A 52 11.62 -13.60 -16.53
CA ALA A 52 11.97 -12.53 -15.60
C ALA A 52 12.28 -13.13 -14.23
N LYS A 53 13.28 -12.57 -13.54
CA LYS A 53 13.43 -12.83 -12.10
C LYS A 53 12.44 -11.94 -11.35
N GLN A 54 11.70 -12.53 -10.43
CA GLN A 54 10.64 -11.83 -9.69
C GLN A 54 10.86 -11.95 -8.20
N TYR A 55 10.69 -10.84 -7.52
CA TYR A 55 10.77 -10.74 -6.06
C TYR A 55 9.59 -9.91 -5.56
N TRP A 56 9.22 -10.15 -4.31
CA TRP A 56 8.05 -9.52 -3.69
C TRP A 56 8.43 -9.03 -2.31
N TRP A 57 8.44 -7.72 -2.16
CA TRP A 57 8.96 -7.04 -0.98
C TRP A 57 8.05 -5.91 -0.56
N THR A 58 8.04 -5.64 0.73
CA THR A 58 7.53 -4.41 1.32
C THR A 58 8.41 -3.22 0.97
N PRO A 59 7.90 -1.98 1.05
CA PRO A 59 8.73 -0.79 0.85
C PRO A 59 10.01 -0.79 1.71
N LEU A 60 9.91 -1.24 2.97
CA LEU A 60 11.08 -1.32 3.85
C LEU A 60 12.07 -2.40 3.38
N GLU A 61 11.59 -3.57 2.95
CA GLU A 61 12.47 -4.62 2.39
C GLU A 61 13.18 -4.13 1.12
N PHE A 62 12.58 -3.27 0.30
CA PHE A 62 13.19 -2.74 -0.95
C PHE A 62 14.47 -1.92 -0.74
N ILE A 63 14.54 -1.15 0.35
CA ILE A 63 15.66 -0.24 0.65
C ILE A 63 16.69 -0.88 1.60
N GLU A 64 16.49 -2.15 1.95
CA GLU A 64 17.29 -2.86 2.93
C GLU A 64 17.93 -4.12 2.33
N PRO A 65 19.04 -4.60 2.92
CA PRO A 65 19.57 -5.91 2.59
C PRO A 65 18.55 -7.04 2.86
N PRO A 66 18.50 -8.07 2.00
CA PRO A 66 19.38 -8.28 0.85
C PRO A 66 18.90 -7.62 -0.46
N ALA A 67 17.74 -6.96 -0.49
CA ALA A 67 17.08 -6.55 -1.74
C ALA A 67 17.93 -5.64 -2.63
N LEU A 68 18.53 -4.58 -2.06
CA LEU A 68 19.40 -3.67 -2.81
C LEU A 68 20.62 -4.38 -3.39
N GLY A 69 21.25 -5.28 -2.63
CA GLY A 69 22.38 -6.08 -3.09
C GLY A 69 21.98 -7.02 -4.23
N ILE A 70 20.82 -7.68 -4.11
CA ILE A 70 20.26 -8.52 -5.17
C ILE A 70 20.00 -7.69 -6.43
N MET A 71 19.39 -6.51 -6.31
CA MET A 71 19.13 -5.63 -7.45
C MET A 71 20.42 -5.13 -8.10
N ALA A 72 21.42 -4.73 -7.31
CA ALA A 72 22.73 -4.32 -7.78
C ALA A 72 23.43 -5.45 -8.55
N ASP A 73 23.54 -6.63 -7.94
CA ASP A 73 24.16 -7.81 -8.56
C ASP A 73 23.49 -8.19 -9.88
N LEU A 74 22.16 -8.12 -9.94
CA LEU A 74 21.41 -8.38 -11.17
C LEU A 74 21.66 -7.29 -12.21
N ASN A 75 21.71 -6.02 -11.82
CA ASN A 75 21.91 -4.91 -12.74
C ASN A 75 23.33 -4.89 -13.34
N GLU A 76 24.35 -5.20 -12.54
CA GLU A 76 25.73 -5.38 -12.98
C GLU A 76 25.89 -6.60 -13.91
N LYS A 77 25.02 -7.59 -13.76
CA LYS A 77 24.88 -8.72 -14.70
C LYS A 77 24.02 -8.38 -15.91
N GLY A 78 23.65 -7.13 -16.13
CA GLY A 78 22.93 -6.68 -17.33
C GLY A 78 21.41 -6.74 -17.26
N TYR A 79 20.82 -7.14 -16.13
CA TYR A 79 19.37 -7.12 -15.99
C TYR A 79 18.88 -5.69 -15.77
N GLY A 80 17.85 -5.26 -16.50
CA GLY A 80 17.10 -4.07 -16.16
C GLY A 80 16.27 -4.32 -14.90
N ILE A 81 16.27 -3.37 -13.96
CA ILE A 81 15.51 -3.46 -12.71
C ILE A 81 14.22 -2.65 -12.81
N TYR A 82 13.10 -3.27 -12.45
CA TYR A 82 11.76 -2.70 -12.56
C TYR A 82 10.98 -2.92 -11.26
N ILE A 83 10.06 -2.01 -10.98
CA ILE A 83 9.14 -2.05 -9.85
C ILE A 83 7.69 -2.04 -10.34
N GLY A 84 6.82 -2.78 -9.67
CA GLY A 84 5.37 -2.68 -9.90
C GLY A 84 4.85 -1.29 -9.59
N ALA A 85 4.17 -0.66 -10.56
CA ALA A 85 3.64 0.68 -10.40
C ALA A 85 2.58 0.76 -9.29
N ASN A 86 1.85 -0.32 -9.03
CA ASN A 86 0.86 -0.41 -7.94
C ASN A 86 1.16 -1.60 -7.02
N GLU A 87 0.68 -1.53 -5.79
CA GLU A 87 0.81 -2.63 -4.83
C GLU A 87 -0.01 -3.86 -5.23
N ARG A 88 0.43 -5.02 -4.74
CA ARG A 88 -0.24 -6.30 -4.91
C ARG A 88 -0.95 -6.71 -3.65
N THR A 89 -1.99 -7.51 -3.84
CA THR A 89 -2.75 -8.16 -2.75
C THR A 89 -1.97 -9.26 -2.04
N ARG A 90 -0.96 -9.84 -2.69
CA ARG A 90 -0.15 -10.94 -2.15
C ARG A 90 1.20 -11.05 -2.85
N ARG A 91 2.16 -11.69 -2.20
CA ARG A 91 3.41 -12.15 -2.85
C ARG A 91 3.06 -13.17 -3.94
N ASN A 92 3.86 -13.23 -5.01
CA ASN A 92 3.59 -14.04 -6.21
C ASN A 92 2.27 -13.65 -6.94
N GLY A 93 1.86 -12.38 -6.84
CA GLY A 93 0.69 -11.82 -7.49
C GLY A 93 1.05 -10.85 -8.61
N GLY A 94 1.51 -11.35 -9.76
CA GLY A 94 2.02 -10.52 -10.85
C GLY A 94 1.04 -10.17 -11.97
N LYS A 95 -0.26 -10.40 -11.77
CA LYS A 95 -1.30 -10.14 -12.78
C LYS A 95 -2.17 -8.96 -12.36
N ASP A 96 -2.89 -8.38 -13.32
CA ASP A 96 -3.83 -7.27 -13.08
C ASP A 96 -4.82 -7.56 -11.95
N GLY A 97 -5.34 -8.79 -11.86
CA GLY A 97 -6.28 -9.20 -10.80
C GLY A 97 -5.67 -9.23 -9.40
N ASP A 98 -4.35 -9.18 -9.28
CA ASP A 98 -3.64 -9.07 -8.00
C ASP A 98 -3.46 -7.60 -7.58
N VAL A 99 -3.92 -6.61 -8.36
CA VAL A 99 -3.96 -5.18 -8.01
C VAL A 99 -5.39 -4.77 -7.67
N LYS A 100 -5.57 -4.18 -6.48
CA LYS A 100 -6.90 -3.74 -6.00
C LYS A 100 -7.04 -2.24 -5.82
N VAL A 101 -5.92 -1.53 -5.77
CA VAL A 101 -5.90 -0.08 -5.70
C VAL A 101 -4.82 0.45 -6.63
N ALA A 102 -5.12 1.55 -7.32
CA ALA A 102 -4.13 2.32 -8.06
C ALA A 102 -3.86 3.64 -7.30
N ARG A 103 -2.57 3.95 -7.15
CA ARG A 103 -2.09 5.13 -6.41
C ARG A 103 -1.66 6.27 -7.33
N ALA A 104 -1.43 5.96 -8.59
CA ALA A 104 -0.98 6.92 -9.58
C ALA A 104 -1.39 6.49 -10.98
N ALA A 105 -1.62 7.46 -11.86
CA ALA A 105 -1.43 7.28 -13.29
C ALA A 105 0.04 7.53 -13.65
N PHE A 106 0.47 7.01 -14.78
CA PHE A 106 1.87 7.11 -15.21
C PHE A 106 2.00 7.15 -16.72
N SER A 107 3.08 7.76 -17.22
CA SER A 107 3.49 7.66 -18.62
C SER A 107 4.88 7.04 -18.73
N ASP A 108 5.18 6.55 -19.92
CA ASP A 108 6.49 6.19 -20.45
C ASP A 108 6.63 6.97 -21.76
N ALA A 109 7.16 8.19 -21.66
CA ALA A 109 7.25 9.14 -22.75
C ALA A 109 8.64 9.09 -23.37
N ASP A 110 8.67 9.12 -24.70
CA ASP A 110 9.87 9.05 -25.51
C ASP A 110 9.99 10.31 -26.37
N GLY A 111 11.22 10.75 -26.67
CA GLY A 111 11.50 11.87 -27.57
C GLY A 111 11.63 13.22 -26.86
N ASN A 112 11.01 14.26 -27.43
CA ASN A 112 11.15 15.63 -26.94
C ASN A 112 10.26 15.86 -25.70
N LEU A 113 10.85 15.73 -24.52
CA LEU A 113 10.13 15.84 -23.24
C LEU A 113 9.51 17.24 -23.02
N ASP A 114 10.14 18.30 -23.50
CA ASP A 114 9.57 19.66 -23.40
C ASP A 114 8.29 19.80 -24.25
N GLU A 115 8.23 19.12 -25.40
CA GLU A 115 7.02 19.08 -26.20
C GLU A 115 5.92 18.27 -25.51
N VAL A 116 6.27 17.13 -24.91
CA VAL A 116 5.32 16.33 -24.12
C VAL A 116 4.74 17.16 -22.97
N GLU A 117 5.56 17.93 -22.25
CA GLU A 117 5.07 18.84 -21.21
C GLU A 117 4.14 19.93 -21.74
N ARG A 118 4.48 20.54 -22.88
CA ARG A 118 3.61 21.54 -23.53
C ARG A 118 2.26 20.96 -23.91
N LEU A 119 2.24 19.75 -24.47
CA LEU A 119 1.01 19.07 -24.86
C LEU A 119 0.14 18.72 -23.63
N LEU A 120 0.76 18.23 -22.55
CA LEU A 120 0.08 17.97 -21.29
C LEU A 120 -0.55 19.25 -20.71
N ALA A 121 0.22 20.33 -20.64
CA ALA A 121 -0.26 21.62 -20.15
C ALA A 121 -1.40 22.18 -21.02
N ALA A 122 -1.27 22.10 -22.35
CA ALA A 122 -2.30 22.55 -23.29
C ALA A 122 -3.62 21.76 -23.15
N ALA A 123 -3.53 20.47 -22.84
CA ALA A 123 -4.69 19.61 -22.54
C ALA A 123 -5.27 19.83 -21.14
N GLY A 124 -4.65 20.67 -20.29
CA GLY A 124 -5.06 20.89 -18.90
C GLY A 124 -4.65 19.78 -17.94
N VAL A 125 -3.76 18.89 -18.36
CA VAL A 125 -3.12 17.91 -17.48
C VAL A 125 -2.11 18.66 -16.60
N PRO A 126 -2.20 18.55 -15.26
CA PRO A 126 -1.27 19.25 -14.38
C PRO A 126 0.14 18.69 -14.50
N GLU A 127 1.13 19.44 -14.01
CA GLU A 127 2.50 18.94 -13.89
C GLU A 127 2.51 17.63 -13.08
N SER A 128 3.29 16.63 -13.52
CA SER A 128 3.34 15.34 -12.84
C SER A 128 3.92 15.47 -11.43
N SER A 129 3.54 14.62 -10.48
CA SER A 129 4.10 14.63 -9.12
C SER A 129 5.56 14.19 -9.06
N MET A 130 5.99 13.35 -10.02
CA MET A 130 7.34 12.82 -10.06
C MET A 130 7.75 12.51 -11.50
N ARG A 131 8.96 12.95 -11.88
CA ARG A 131 9.61 12.60 -13.14
C ARG A 131 10.88 11.78 -12.90
N ILE A 132 10.99 10.71 -13.67
CA ILE A 132 12.14 9.81 -13.69
C ILE A 132 12.70 9.78 -15.11
N ILE A 133 13.95 10.20 -15.29
CA ILE A 133 14.66 10.07 -16.56
C ILE A 133 15.24 8.65 -16.65
N THR A 134 14.92 7.93 -17.73
CA THR A 134 15.36 6.54 -17.95
C THR A 134 16.43 6.41 -19.04
N ARG A 135 16.57 7.45 -19.87
CA ARG A 135 17.66 7.69 -20.80
C ARG A 135 17.88 9.20 -20.87
N GLY A 136 19.14 9.63 -20.99
CA GLY A 136 19.56 11.03 -20.83
C GLY A 136 18.73 12.04 -21.63
N PRO A 137 18.75 13.31 -21.20
CA PRO A 137 17.84 14.36 -21.66
C PRO A 137 17.89 14.61 -23.17
N ASP A 138 19.01 14.33 -23.83
CA ASP A 138 19.22 14.57 -25.26
C ASP A 138 18.49 13.56 -26.16
N ASP A 139 18.21 12.35 -25.65
CA ASP A 139 17.47 11.26 -26.34
C ASP A 139 16.18 10.91 -25.54
N GLY A 140 15.60 11.91 -24.88
CA GLY A 140 14.71 11.82 -23.71
C GLY A 140 13.75 10.64 -23.64
N HIS A 141 13.95 9.76 -22.65
CA HIS A 141 12.93 8.83 -22.19
C HIS A 141 12.63 9.12 -20.73
N ALA A 142 11.37 9.36 -20.39
CA ALA A 142 10.95 9.70 -19.04
C ALA A 142 9.70 8.94 -18.62
N HIS A 143 9.67 8.56 -17.34
CA HIS A 143 8.44 8.20 -16.67
C HIS A 143 7.93 9.40 -15.89
N ASP A 144 6.69 9.80 -16.14
CA ASP A 144 5.97 10.73 -15.29
C ASP A 144 4.92 9.99 -14.46
N TYR A 145 4.72 10.43 -13.22
CA TYR A 145 3.70 9.88 -12.32
C TYR A 145 2.80 11.01 -11.81
N TRP A 146 1.49 10.81 -11.94
CA TRP A 146 0.48 11.66 -11.30
C TRP A 146 -0.11 10.90 -10.12
N LEU A 147 0.29 11.30 -8.92
CA LEU A 147 -0.17 10.66 -7.68
C LEU A 147 -1.59 11.09 -7.36
N PHE A 148 -2.42 10.14 -6.93
CA PHE A 148 -3.78 10.47 -6.52
C PHE A 148 -3.86 10.83 -5.04
N SER A 149 -4.73 11.79 -4.73
CA SER A 149 -5.14 12.12 -3.35
C SER A 149 -6.08 11.05 -2.78
N ALA A 150 -6.92 10.46 -3.63
CA ALA A 150 -7.77 9.31 -3.32
C ALA A 150 -7.36 8.07 -4.13
N LEU A 151 -7.38 6.90 -3.48
CA LEU A 151 -7.06 5.63 -4.15
C LEU A 151 -8.15 5.26 -5.16
N ILE A 152 -7.75 4.76 -6.33
CA ILE A 152 -8.69 4.23 -7.32
C ILE A 152 -8.84 2.72 -7.10
N GLU A 153 -10.02 2.27 -6.69
CA GLU A 153 -10.33 0.84 -6.52
C GLU A 153 -10.93 0.23 -7.80
N ASP A 154 -11.65 1.03 -8.59
CA ASP A 154 -12.17 0.62 -9.89
C ASP A 154 -11.09 0.68 -10.97
N MET A 155 -10.60 -0.49 -11.38
CA MET A 155 -9.59 -0.59 -12.41
C MET A 155 -10.10 -0.19 -13.82
N ALA A 156 -11.41 -0.07 -14.04
CA ALA A 156 -11.94 0.52 -15.27
C ALA A 156 -11.70 2.03 -15.29
N THR A 157 -12.04 2.73 -14.19
CA THR A 157 -11.71 4.15 -13.99
C THR A 157 -10.21 4.41 -14.10
N PHE A 158 -9.37 3.58 -13.47
CA PHE A 158 -7.91 3.68 -13.63
C PHE A 158 -7.51 3.60 -15.11
N ARG A 159 -8.03 2.63 -15.87
CA ARG A 159 -7.71 2.47 -17.30
C ARG A 159 -8.14 3.66 -18.14
N LEU A 160 -9.26 4.31 -17.80
CA LEU A 160 -9.70 5.53 -18.47
C LEU A 160 -8.73 6.68 -18.24
N ILE A 161 -8.36 6.95 -16.98
CA ILE A 161 -7.39 8.01 -16.62
C ILE A 161 -6.02 7.70 -17.23
N GLN A 162 -5.60 6.45 -17.18
CA GLN A 162 -4.34 6.00 -17.76
C GLN A 162 -4.32 6.20 -19.28
N ARG A 163 -5.44 5.95 -19.97
CA ARG A 163 -5.58 6.20 -21.42
C ARG A 163 -5.52 7.70 -21.74
N ILE A 164 -6.19 8.53 -20.94
CA ILE A 164 -6.13 10.00 -21.03
C ILE A 164 -4.67 10.47 -20.97
N ILE A 165 -3.91 10.05 -19.96
CA ILE A 165 -2.49 10.39 -19.83
C ILE A 165 -1.66 9.87 -21.01
N ILE A 166 -1.86 8.61 -21.42
CA ILE A 166 -1.12 8.00 -22.53
C ILE A 166 -1.33 8.77 -23.83
N ASP A 167 -2.59 9.09 -24.15
CA ASP A 167 -2.95 9.71 -25.42
C ASP A 167 -2.44 11.15 -25.49
N THR A 168 -2.49 11.90 -24.38
CA THR A 168 -1.94 13.27 -24.30
C THR A 168 -0.42 13.30 -24.31
N ALA A 169 0.22 12.40 -23.56
CA ALA A 169 1.67 12.34 -23.46
C ALA A 169 2.35 11.63 -24.65
N HIS A 170 1.56 11.14 -25.61
CA HIS A 170 2.03 10.25 -26.70
C HIS A 170 2.89 9.08 -26.19
N SER A 171 2.49 8.50 -25.06
CA SER A 171 3.18 7.42 -24.39
C SER A 171 2.90 6.04 -25.03
N ASP A 172 3.61 4.98 -24.61
CA ASP A 172 3.34 3.61 -25.07
C ASP A 172 1.86 3.22 -24.84
N PRO A 173 1.07 2.93 -25.89
CA PRO A 173 -0.34 2.58 -25.76
C PRO A 173 -0.60 1.30 -24.95
N ARG A 174 0.45 0.48 -24.71
CA ARG A 174 0.37 -0.77 -23.95
C ARG A 174 0.40 -0.57 -22.45
N ILE A 175 0.85 0.57 -21.91
CA ILE A 175 1.00 0.78 -20.45
C ILE A 175 -0.33 1.12 -19.75
N THR A 176 -1.43 0.45 -20.13
CA THR A 176 -2.77 0.64 -19.55
C THR A 176 -3.10 -0.31 -18.40
N ASN A 177 -2.32 -1.35 -18.20
CA ASN A 177 -2.66 -2.40 -17.25
C ASN A 177 -2.22 -2.02 -15.81
N PRO A 178 -3.06 -2.22 -14.79
CA PRO A 178 -2.75 -1.82 -13.40
C PRO A 178 -1.57 -2.55 -12.79
N SER A 179 -1.22 -3.75 -13.26
CA SER A 179 -0.04 -4.47 -12.78
C SER A 179 1.27 -4.09 -13.49
N ARG A 180 1.29 -2.99 -14.27
CA ARG A 180 2.49 -2.55 -15.00
C ARG A 180 3.70 -2.46 -14.09
N VAL A 181 4.85 -2.88 -14.61
CA VAL A 181 6.16 -2.66 -13.99
C VAL A 181 6.90 -1.58 -14.78
N MET A 182 7.54 -0.65 -14.07
CA MET A 182 8.27 0.49 -14.62
C MET A 182 9.72 0.44 -14.12
N ARG A 183 10.68 1.04 -14.84
CA ARG A 183 12.09 1.11 -14.38
C ARG A 183 12.16 1.72 -12.98
N LEU A 184 12.94 1.08 -12.11
CA LEU A 184 13.22 1.57 -10.78
C LEU A 184 14.42 2.53 -10.82
N PRO A 185 14.33 3.76 -10.29
CA PRO A 185 15.45 4.67 -10.21
C PRO A 185 16.56 4.17 -9.28
N GLY A 186 17.78 4.62 -9.52
CA GLY A 186 18.99 4.16 -8.83
C GLY A 186 19.74 3.03 -9.54
N PHE A 187 19.21 2.52 -10.65
CA PHE A 187 19.80 1.41 -11.42
C PHE A 187 20.00 1.79 -12.89
N TRP A 188 20.93 1.13 -13.56
CA TRP A 188 21.25 1.37 -14.96
C TRP A 188 20.17 0.77 -15.88
N ASN A 189 19.73 1.57 -16.86
CA ASN A 189 19.01 1.12 -18.03
C ASN A 189 19.97 0.35 -18.95
N THR A 190 20.07 -0.96 -18.74
CA THR A 190 20.94 -1.87 -19.49
C THR A 190 20.51 -2.14 -20.94
N LYS A 191 19.38 -1.57 -21.37
CA LYS A 191 18.93 -1.62 -22.79
C LYS A 191 19.40 -0.40 -23.58
N ALA A 192 19.81 0.67 -22.92
CA ALA A 192 20.41 1.82 -23.58
C ALA A 192 21.87 1.53 -23.96
N ASP A 193 22.33 2.16 -25.03
CA ASP A 193 23.72 2.12 -25.46
C ASP A 193 24.24 3.55 -25.69
N PRO A 194 25.15 4.06 -24.83
CA PRO A 194 25.67 3.41 -23.62
C PRO A 194 24.58 3.26 -22.52
N PRO A 195 24.76 2.35 -21.54
CA PRO A 195 23.84 2.24 -20.41
C PRO A 195 23.64 3.57 -19.69
N ALA A 196 22.38 3.95 -19.45
CA ALA A 196 22.02 5.22 -18.81
C ALA A 196 21.50 5.01 -17.39
N LEU A 197 21.89 5.84 -16.42
CA LEU A 197 21.39 5.72 -15.05
C LEU A 197 19.93 6.21 -15.00
N VAL A 198 19.04 5.40 -14.42
CA VAL A 198 17.64 5.80 -14.22
C VAL A 198 17.55 6.66 -12.96
N GLN A 199 17.11 7.91 -13.08
CA GLN A 199 17.19 8.90 -12.01
C GLN A 199 15.88 9.68 -11.84
N ILE A 200 15.47 9.88 -10.59
CA ILE A 200 14.46 10.87 -10.25
C ILE A 200 15.08 12.25 -10.43
N VAL A 201 14.49 13.08 -11.28
CA VAL A 201 14.91 14.47 -11.52
C VAL A 201 13.96 15.49 -10.92
N ARG A 202 12.72 15.07 -10.66
CA ARG A 202 11.70 15.88 -10.00
C ARG A 202 10.81 14.99 -9.16
N ALA A 203 10.53 15.41 -7.94
CA ALA A 203 9.61 14.72 -7.06
C ALA A 203 9.00 15.70 -6.05
N ASP A 204 7.69 15.83 -6.07
CA ASP A 204 6.92 16.58 -5.09
C ASP A 204 5.79 15.69 -4.55
N LYS A 205 5.96 15.25 -3.31
CA LYS A 205 4.99 14.38 -2.64
C LYS A 205 3.70 15.09 -2.22
N SER A 206 3.68 16.42 -2.26
CA SER A 206 2.50 17.24 -1.97
C SER A 206 1.58 17.37 -3.19
N LEU A 207 2.12 17.23 -4.41
CA LEU A 207 1.33 17.21 -5.64
C LEU A 207 0.53 15.91 -5.72
N ARG A 208 -0.73 15.97 -5.31
CA ARG A 208 -1.70 14.87 -5.38
C ARG A 208 -2.97 15.37 -6.04
N PHE A 209 -3.52 14.54 -6.91
CA PHE A 209 -4.61 14.92 -7.78
C PHE A 209 -5.85 14.08 -7.51
N GLU A 210 -7.01 14.72 -7.50
CA GLU A 210 -8.27 13.98 -7.49
C GLU A 210 -8.43 13.24 -8.82
N PRO A 211 -8.74 11.91 -8.82
CA PRO A 211 -8.95 11.16 -10.05
C PRO A 211 -9.99 11.80 -10.99
N GLY A 212 -11.01 12.45 -10.42
CA GLY A 212 -12.07 13.16 -11.16
C GLY A 212 -11.53 14.25 -12.09
N HIS A 213 -10.47 14.95 -11.70
CA HIS A 213 -9.83 16.00 -12.50
C HIS A 213 -9.48 15.50 -13.91
N PHE A 214 -8.88 14.31 -14.00
CA PHE A 214 -8.49 13.75 -15.28
C PHE A 214 -9.68 13.32 -16.13
N LEU A 215 -10.77 12.84 -15.51
CA LEU A 215 -11.98 12.45 -16.21
C LEU A 215 -12.69 13.67 -16.82
N GLU A 216 -12.70 14.81 -16.12
CA GLU A 216 -13.27 16.07 -16.62
C GLU A 216 -12.53 16.61 -17.85
N LEU A 217 -11.22 16.35 -17.99
CA LEU A 217 -10.47 16.73 -19.19
C LEU A 217 -11.04 16.07 -20.45
N ARG A 218 -11.48 14.80 -20.33
CA ARG A 218 -12.14 14.08 -21.43
C ARG A 218 -13.49 14.71 -21.76
N ASP A 219 -14.30 14.97 -20.74
CA ASP A 219 -15.69 15.37 -20.92
C ASP A 219 -15.82 16.84 -21.37
N SER A 220 -14.83 17.69 -21.07
CA SER A 220 -14.77 19.09 -21.50
C SER A 220 -14.38 19.30 -22.97
N GLY A 221 -14.17 18.23 -23.75
CA GLY A 221 -13.74 18.33 -25.14
C GLY A 221 -12.31 18.88 -25.31
N ARG A 222 -11.55 19.02 -24.21
CA ARG A 222 -10.11 19.30 -24.23
C ARG A 222 -9.29 18.08 -24.70
N PHE A 223 -9.97 16.94 -24.89
CA PHE A 223 -9.48 15.76 -25.61
C PHE A 223 -10.03 15.72 -27.04
N GLY A 224 -9.13 15.85 -28.02
CA GLY A 224 -9.38 15.95 -29.47
C GLY A 224 -9.09 17.36 -29.98
N ILE A 225 -8.09 17.63 -30.84
CA ILE A 225 -7.98 17.40 -32.30
C ILE A 225 -6.50 17.73 -32.73
N PRO A 226 -5.89 17.18 -33.82
CA PRO A 226 -6.29 16.07 -34.70
C PRO A 226 -5.29 14.90 -34.78
N SER A 227 -5.85 13.77 -35.17
CA SER A 227 -5.20 12.70 -35.91
C SER A 227 -4.44 13.20 -37.16
N ALA A 228 -3.11 13.07 -37.15
CA ALA A 228 -2.29 12.87 -38.35
C ALA A 228 -1.33 11.71 -38.07
N PRO A 229 -1.21 10.71 -38.95
CA PRO A 229 -0.21 9.66 -38.78
C PRO A 229 1.16 10.29 -39.00
N LEU A 230 1.95 10.44 -37.93
CA LEU A 230 3.38 10.61 -38.10
C LEU A 230 3.89 9.40 -38.87
N ALA A 231 4.47 9.65 -40.04
CA ALA A 231 5.08 8.63 -40.86
C ALA A 231 6.07 7.83 -39.99
N ASN A 232 5.87 6.51 -39.94
CA ASN A 232 6.84 5.63 -39.30
C ASN A 232 8.21 5.85 -39.97
N PRO A 233 9.29 6.14 -39.22
CA PRO A 233 10.63 5.94 -39.75
C PRO A 233 10.80 4.43 -40.08
N PRO A 234 11.63 4.09 -41.07
CA PRO A 234 11.72 2.72 -41.57
C PRO A 234 12.09 1.76 -40.44
N ALA A 235 11.33 0.67 -40.35
CA ALA A 235 11.60 -0.43 -39.44
C ALA A 235 13.03 -0.95 -39.68
N GLN A 236 13.92 -0.75 -38.72
CA GLN A 236 15.14 -1.54 -38.64
C GLN A 236 14.79 -2.88 -38.00
N GLY A 237 14.94 -3.92 -38.81
CA GLY A 237 14.50 -5.29 -38.54
C GLY A 237 15.17 -5.91 -37.32
N GLY A 238 14.35 -6.58 -36.52
CA GLY A 238 14.73 -7.48 -35.44
C GLY A 238 13.54 -8.35 -35.09
N GLY A 239 13.08 -9.15 -36.05
CA GLY A 239 11.96 -10.07 -35.85
C GLY A 239 12.30 -11.13 -34.80
N ILE A 240 11.46 -11.23 -33.77
CA ILE A 240 11.41 -12.39 -32.87
C ILE A 240 10.41 -13.38 -33.51
N PRO A 241 10.79 -14.64 -33.81
CA PRO A 241 9.88 -15.61 -34.42
C PRO A 241 8.82 -16.10 -33.41
N PRO A 242 7.62 -16.50 -33.87
CA PRO A 242 6.58 -17.02 -33.00
C PRO A 242 6.97 -18.40 -32.45
N GLY A 243 6.82 -18.58 -31.14
CA GLY A 243 7.05 -19.86 -30.46
C GLY A 243 6.03 -20.95 -30.86
N PRO A 244 6.39 -22.25 -30.73
CA PRO A 244 5.57 -23.36 -31.19
C PRO A 244 4.35 -23.62 -30.28
N PRO A 245 3.26 -24.21 -30.81
CA PRO A 245 2.04 -24.45 -30.05
C PRO A 245 2.20 -25.60 -29.04
N SER A 246 1.87 -25.35 -27.77
CA SER A 246 1.79 -26.40 -26.74
C SER A 246 0.52 -27.24 -26.93
N GLY A 247 0.68 -28.47 -27.40
CA GLY A 247 -0.36 -29.49 -27.39
C GLY A 247 -0.70 -29.92 -25.96
N SER A 248 -1.99 -29.92 -25.63
CA SER A 248 -2.52 -30.47 -24.39
C SER A 248 -2.86 -31.96 -24.59
N PRO A 249 -2.46 -32.88 -23.70
CA PRO A 249 -3.11 -34.18 -23.60
C PRO A 249 -4.20 -34.12 -22.53
N THR A 250 -5.44 -34.30 -22.98
CA THR A 250 -6.61 -34.64 -22.19
C THR A 250 -6.48 -36.02 -21.55
N LYS A 251 -6.98 -36.20 -20.31
CA LYS A 251 -7.44 -37.48 -19.76
C LYS A 251 -8.56 -37.26 -18.71
N PRO A 252 -9.41 -38.26 -18.43
CA PRO A 252 -10.86 -38.10 -18.42
C PRO A 252 -11.53 -38.23 -17.03
N LYS A 253 -12.85 -37.94 -17.06
CA LYS A 253 -13.86 -38.07 -15.99
C LYS A 253 -14.01 -39.49 -15.41
N GLY A 254 -14.47 -39.51 -14.16
CA GLY A 254 -15.18 -40.60 -13.47
C GLY A 254 -14.84 -40.58 -11.97
N THR A 255 -15.73 -40.72 -10.99
CA THR A 255 -17.14 -41.14 -10.90
C THR A 255 -17.67 -40.71 -9.52
N GLU A 256 -18.99 -40.52 -9.43
CA GLU A 256 -19.79 -40.33 -8.22
C GLU A 256 -19.60 -41.44 -7.17
N ARG A 257 -19.86 -41.11 -5.89
CA ARG A 257 -20.69 -41.93 -5.01
C ARG A 257 -21.20 -41.16 -3.78
N ASP A 258 -22.45 -41.49 -3.49
CA ASP A 258 -23.39 -40.93 -2.50
C ASP A 258 -23.12 -41.23 -1.03
N GLY A 259 -23.89 -40.52 -0.19
CA GLY A 259 -24.39 -40.98 1.10
C GLY A 259 -23.77 -40.26 2.29
N ASP A 260 -24.44 -39.94 3.38
CA ASP A 260 -25.84 -40.06 3.82
C ASP A 260 -25.92 -39.27 5.15
N ASN A 261 -27.15 -39.00 5.56
CA ASN A 261 -27.70 -38.30 6.71
C ASN A 261 -27.02 -38.45 8.09
N GLY A 262 -27.33 -37.49 8.97
CA GLY A 262 -27.15 -37.64 10.41
C GLY A 262 -27.43 -36.38 11.23
N GLU A 263 -28.71 -36.01 11.36
CA GLU A 263 -29.18 -35.17 12.48
C GLU A 263 -28.80 -35.82 13.83
N HIS A 264 -28.48 -35.05 14.87
CA HIS A 264 -28.86 -35.39 16.25
C HIS A 264 -29.00 -34.14 17.14
N ARG A 265 -30.05 -34.22 17.94
CA ARG A 265 -30.73 -33.23 18.78
C ARG A 265 -29.99 -32.92 20.08
N ALA A 266 -30.08 -31.66 20.49
CA ALA A 266 -30.52 -31.11 21.78
C ALA A 266 -30.19 -31.83 23.11
N HIS A 267 -29.69 -31.03 24.06
CA HIS A 267 -30.06 -30.99 25.49
C HIS A 267 -29.86 -29.54 25.97
N ARG A 268 -30.91 -28.80 26.42
CA ARG A 268 -31.45 -28.72 27.80
C ARG A 268 -30.36 -28.40 28.84
N ASP A 269 -30.47 -27.45 29.77
CA ASP A 269 -31.64 -26.78 30.35
C ASP A 269 -31.17 -25.76 31.44
N TYR A 270 -32.10 -24.87 31.87
CA TYR A 270 -32.14 -24.07 33.12
C TYR A 270 -31.12 -22.91 33.30
N ARG A 271 -31.44 -21.73 33.86
CA ARG A 271 -32.48 -21.31 34.82
C ARG A 271 -32.63 -19.77 34.83
N GLU A 272 -33.83 -19.29 35.17
CA GLU A 272 -34.27 -17.89 35.21
C GLU A 272 -33.83 -17.09 36.46
N HIS A 273 -34.02 -15.76 36.32
CA HIS A 273 -34.32 -14.72 37.31
C HIS A 273 -33.20 -14.14 38.18
N ARG A 274 -32.92 -12.84 37.98
CA ARG A 274 -33.30 -11.78 38.93
C ARG A 274 -33.15 -10.37 38.32
N GLU A 275 -34.25 -9.63 38.28
CA GLU A 275 -34.26 -8.16 38.20
C GLU A 275 -33.86 -7.59 39.55
N GLU A 276 -33.03 -6.54 39.57
CA GLU A 276 -32.95 -5.63 40.71
C GLU A 276 -32.53 -4.22 40.26
N GLN A 277 -33.17 -3.24 40.89
CA GLN A 277 -33.31 -1.84 40.49
C GLN A 277 -32.10 -0.97 40.88
N LYS A 278 -31.93 0.15 40.17
CA LYS A 278 -31.01 1.27 40.46
C LYS A 278 -31.25 1.90 41.84
N PRO A 279 -30.24 2.65 42.35
CA PRO A 279 -30.48 4.09 42.48
C PRO A 279 -29.32 5.00 42.02
N SER A 280 -29.73 6.26 41.87
CA SER A 280 -29.05 7.49 41.44
C SER A 280 -28.00 8.02 42.43
N LEU A 281 -26.95 8.70 41.94
CA LEU A 281 -26.39 9.91 42.56
C LEU A 281 -25.67 10.81 41.51
N ALA A 282 -26.07 12.08 41.47
CA ALA A 282 -25.50 13.24 40.76
C ALA A 282 -24.25 13.78 41.53
N MET A 283 -23.34 14.64 41.07
CA MET A 283 -23.04 15.47 39.88
C MET A 283 -21.57 15.95 40.05
N ALA A 284 -20.83 16.21 38.97
CA ALA A 284 -19.84 17.29 38.93
C ALA A 284 -19.51 17.67 37.48
N SER A 285 -19.76 18.95 37.19
CA SER A 285 -19.70 19.64 35.89
C SER A 285 -18.30 19.77 35.30
N VAL A 286 -18.15 19.41 34.02
CA VAL A 286 -17.16 20.00 33.11
C VAL A 286 -17.83 20.28 31.77
N VAL A 287 -17.58 21.50 31.29
CA VAL A 287 -18.12 22.22 30.13
C VAL A 287 -18.63 21.32 28.97
N SER A 288 -19.94 21.37 28.77
CA SER A 288 -20.66 20.73 27.67
C SER A 288 -20.42 21.49 26.36
N VAL A 289 -19.85 20.82 25.37
CA VAL A 289 -20.22 21.04 23.95
C VAL A 289 -21.57 20.30 23.76
N PRO A 290 -22.57 20.84 23.05
CA PRO A 290 -23.86 20.17 22.97
C PRO A 290 -23.73 18.85 22.17
N LEU A 291 -23.85 17.72 22.86
CA LEU A 291 -24.21 16.46 22.24
C LEU A 291 -25.66 16.59 21.75
N CYS A 292 -25.85 16.64 20.44
CA CYS A 292 -27.18 16.47 19.83
C CYS A 292 -27.69 15.05 20.13
N PRO A 293 -28.77 14.87 20.91
CA PRO A 293 -29.28 13.55 21.25
C PRO A 293 -30.47 13.21 20.34
N SER A 294 -30.21 12.97 19.05
CA SER A 294 -30.98 12.07 18.17
C SER A 294 -30.57 12.30 16.71
N LEU A 295 -29.52 11.62 16.25
CA LEU A 295 -29.41 11.40 14.81
C LEU A 295 -30.48 10.37 14.44
N CYS A 296 -31.42 10.75 13.58
CA CYS A 296 -32.38 9.81 13.00
C CYS A 296 -31.62 8.73 12.21
N ALA A 297 -32.26 7.59 11.93
CA ALA A 297 -31.65 6.54 11.11
C ALA A 297 -31.21 7.02 9.71
N GLY A 298 -31.82 8.09 9.19
CA GLY A 298 -31.40 8.79 7.96
C GLY A 298 -30.15 9.64 8.17
N ASP A 299 -30.14 10.49 9.21
CA ASP A 299 -29.11 11.50 9.44
C ASP A 299 -27.69 10.93 9.62
N ILE A 300 -27.55 9.73 10.18
CA ILE A 300 -26.23 9.12 10.37
C ILE A 300 -25.62 8.59 9.05
N CYS A 301 -26.45 8.27 8.06
CA CYS A 301 -25.99 7.85 6.73
C CYS A 301 -25.54 9.03 5.87
N GLU A 302 -26.02 10.23 6.19
CA GLU A 302 -25.69 11.49 5.50
C GLU A 302 -24.40 12.14 6.02
N ILE A 303 -23.78 11.58 7.07
CA ILE A 303 -22.50 12.08 7.58
C ILE A 303 -21.44 11.98 6.46
N PRO A 304 -20.68 13.06 6.20
CA PRO A 304 -19.64 13.07 5.16
C PRO A 304 -18.70 11.87 5.26
N GLY A 305 -18.51 11.19 4.12
CA GLY A 305 -17.65 10.01 4.02
C GLY A 305 -18.33 8.67 4.33
N VAL A 306 -19.54 8.65 4.92
CA VAL A 306 -20.26 7.40 5.21
C VAL A 306 -20.70 6.68 3.94
N GLN A 307 -21.31 7.40 3.00
CA GLN A 307 -21.77 6.81 1.75
C GLN A 307 -20.59 6.26 0.93
N ALA A 308 -19.49 7.02 0.85
CA ALA A 308 -18.25 6.57 0.22
C ALA A 308 -17.66 5.31 0.91
N ALA A 309 -17.73 5.24 2.25
CA ALA A 309 -17.29 4.07 3.00
C ALA A 309 -18.16 2.83 2.71
N ILE A 310 -19.48 2.99 2.59
CA ILE A 310 -20.41 1.91 2.24
C ILE A 310 -20.11 1.38 0.84
N GLU A 311 -19.89 2.27 -0.12
CA GLU A 311 -19.62 1.93 -1.53
C GLU A 311 -18.28 1.22 -1.69
N ALA A 312 -17.21 1.78 -1.12
CA ALA A 312 -15.86 1.20 -1.19
C ALA A 312 -15.74 -0.16 -0.49
N CYS A 313 -16.70 -0.51 0.38
CA CYS A 313 -16.68 -1.79 1.09
C CYS A 313 -17.64 -2.82 0.49
N GLN A 314 -18.20 -2.63 -0.70
CA GLN A 314 -19.04 -3.66 -1.30
C GLN A 314 -18.22 -4.91 -1.68
N PRO A 315 -18.72 -6.13 -1.37
CA PRO A 315 -18.01 -7.34 -1.74
C PRO A 315 -18.05 -7.55 -3.26
N ASP A 316 -16.91 -7.91 -3.85
CA ASP A 316 -16.77 -8.15 -5.30
C ASP A 316 -17.06 -9.61 -5.71
N LYS A 317 -17.09 -10.52 -4.73
CA LYS A 317 -17.45 -11.94 -4.92
C LYS A 317 -17.90 -12.60 -3.62
N VAL A 318 -18.54 -13.76 -3.76
CA VAL A 318 -18.92 -14.63 -2.64
C VAL A 318 -17.69 -14.96 -1.77
N GLY A 319 -17.88 -14.93 -0.44
CA GLY A 319 -16.81 -15.22 0.54
C GLY A 319 -16.07 -13.98 1.06
N ARG A 320 -16.32 -12.77 0.52
CA ARG A 320 -15.67 -11.52 0.94
C ARG A 320 -16.42 -10.71 2.02
N ARG A 321 -17.57 -11.20 2.49
CA ARG A 321 -18.43 -10.48 3.44
C ARG A 321 -17.68 -10.02 4.70
N GLU A 322 -16.96 -10.93 5.34
CA GLU A 322 -16.24 -10.66 6.60
C GLU A 322 -15.13 -9.62 6.39
N ASP A 323 -14.30 -9.80 5.33
CA ASP A 323 -13.25 -8.85 4.97
C ASP A 323 -13.83 -7.45 4.68
N ALA A 324 -14.92 -7.39 3.92
CA ALA A 324 -15.60 -6.16 3.55
C ALA A 324 -16.17 -5.42 4.77
N LEU A 325 -16.84 -6.13 5.67
CA LEU A 325 -17.35 -5.56 6.93
C LEU A 325 -16.23 -5.12 7.88
N TRP A 326 -15.10 -5.83 7.87
CA TRP A 326 -13.91 -5.43 8.62
C TRP A 326 -13.32 -4.12 8.11
N VAL A 327 -13.19 -3.98 6.79
CA VAL A 327 -12.72 -2.73 6.16
C VAL A 327 -13.74 -1.60 6.38
N LEU A 328 -15.04 -1.88 6.31
CA LEU A 328 -16.08 -0.91 6.63
C LEU A 328 -15.94 -0.40 8.06
N ALA A 329 -15.77 -1.28 9.04
CA ALA A 329 -15.54 -0.88 10.44
C ALA A 329 -14.29 0.01 10.59
N ARG A 330 -13.20 -0.28 9.86
CA ARG A 330 -12.01 0.60 9.83
C ARG A 330 -12.28 1.98 9.25
N ARG A 331 -13.02 2.05 8.14
CA ARG A 331 -13.35 3.32 7.48
C ARG A 331 -14.29 4.16 8.33
N LEU A 332 -15.28 3.55 8.97
CA LEU A 332 -16.18 4.25 9.88
C LEU A 332 -15.44 4.76 11.14
N LYS A 333 -14.45 4.02 11.65
CA LYS A 333 -13.56 4.53 12.73
C LYS A 333 -12.64 5.68 12.31
N ALA A 334 -12.46 5.93 11.01
CA ALA A 334 -11.71 7.08 10.52
C ALA A 334 -12.54 8.36 10.45
N ILE A 335 -13.87 8.25 10.60
CA ILE A 335 -14.79 9.37 10.63
C ILE A 335 -14.95 9.78 12.10
N SER A 336 -14.53 11.01 12.45
CA SER A 336 -14.50 11.55 13.82
C SER A 336 -15.86 11.52 14.51
N GLU A 337 -16.93 11.68 13.75
CA GLU A 337 -18.32 11.75 14.21
C GLU A 337 -18.87 10.36 14.55
N LEU A 338 -18.19 9.29 14.11
CA LEU A 338 -18.63 7.91 14.25
C LEU A 338 -17.71 7.04 15.12
N CYS A 339 -16.44 7.42 15.30
CA CYS A 339 -15.40 6.54 15.83
C CYS A 339 -15.70 5.98 17.24
N ASP A 340 -16.41 6.75 18.05
CA ASP A 340 -16.76 6.46 19.44
C ASP A 340 -18.24 6.18 19.67
N LEU A 341 -19.06 6.12 18.61
CA LEU A 341 -20.47 5.81 18.75
C LEU A 341 -20.70 4.36 19.21
N PRO A 342 -21.74 4.11 20.01
CA PRO A 342 -22.13 2.75 20.37
C PRO A 342 -22.48 1.98 19.10
N VAL A 343 -22.02 0.73 18.98
CA VAL A 343 -22.16 -0.06 17.74
C VAL A 343 -23.61 -0.11 17.23
N LYS A 344 -24.59 -0.14 18.14
CA LYS A 344 -26.02 -0.11 17.82
C LYS A 344 -26.44 1.11 16.98
N ALA A 345 -25.81 2.27 17.18
CA ALA A 345 -26.09 3.49 16.41
C ALA A 345 -25.67 3.36 14.94
N LEU A 346 -24.69 2.51 14.63
CA LEU A 346 -24.19 2.27 13.27
C LEU A 346 -25.07 1.30 12.46
N ARG A 347 -26.13 0.75 13.07
CA ARG A 347 -27.03 -0.22 12.44
C ARG A 347 -27.63 0.29 11.11
N PRO A 348 -28.03 1.56 10.94
CA PRO A 348 -28.52 2.07 9.66
C PRO A 348 -27.47 2.01 8.54
N ILE A 349 -26.22 2.37 8.84
CA ILE A 349 -25.09 2.33 7.90
C ILE A 349 -24.83 0.91 7.42
N VAL A 350 -24.74 -0.04 8.36
CA VAL A 350 -24.47 -1.45 8.03
C VAL A 350 -25.65 -2.08 7.31
N ARG A 351 -26.88 -1.65 7.62
CA ARG A 351 -28.07 -2.07 6.89
C ARG A 351 -28.05 -1.56 5.46
N ALA A 352 -27.69 -0.30 5.24
CA ALA A 352 -27.51 0.27 3.91
C ALA A 352 -26.39 -0.44 3.12
N TRP A 353 -25.31 -0.86 3.80
CA TRP A 353 -24.28 -1.69 3.20
C TRP A 353 -24.81 -3.08 2.81
N HIS A 354 -25.53 -3.76 3.72
CA HIS A 354 -26.03 -5.12 3.50
C HIS A 354 -27.05 -5.18 2.37
N THR A 355 -27.97 -4.21 2.30
CA THR A 355 -28.96 -4.12 1.22
C THR A 355 -28.30 -4.10 -0.16
N ARG A 356 -27.14 -3.43 -0.29
CA ARG A 356 -26.37 -3.39 -1.54
C ARG A 356 -25.58 -4.69 -1.77
N ALA A 357 -25.04 -5.27 -0.70
CA ALA A 357 -24.20 -6.46 -0.75
C ALA A 357 -24.97 -7.77 -0.97
N VAL A 358 -26.29 -7.82 -0.68
CA VAL A 358 -27.10 -9.05 -0.65
C VAL A 358 -27.09 -9.83 -1.98
N GLY A 359 -26.90 -9.13 -3.11
CA GLY A 359 -26.78 -9.73 -4.43
C GLY A 359 -25.48 -10.50 -4.65
N THR A 360 -24.42 -10.19 -3.90
CA THR A 360 -23.06 -10.73 -4.10
C THR A 360 -22.62 -11.67 -2.97
N ILE A 361 -23.14 -11.50 -1.76
CA ILE A 361 -22.79 -12.35 -0.61
C ILE A 361 -23.48 -13.72 -0.71
N GLY A 362 -22.74 -14.78 -0.34
CA GLY A 362 -23.30 -16.14 -0.31
C GLY A 362 -24.31 -16.33 0.84
N THR A 363 -23.94 -15.92 2.04
CA THR A 363 -24.80 -15.98 3.23
C THR A 363 -25.58 -14.67 3.37
N LYS A 364 -26.86 -14.72 2.96
CA LYS A 364 -27.76 -13.57 2.79
C LYS A 364 -28.50 -13.06 4.03
N PRO A 365 -28.72 -13.82 5.11
CA PRO A 365 -29.42 -13.28 6.28
C PRO A 365 -28.75 -12.01 6.83
N TRP A 366 -29.56 -10.98 7.13
CA TRP A 366 -29.09 -9.71 7.70
C TRP A 366 -28.31 -9.90 8.99
N ASP A 367 -28.80 -10.75 9.88
CA ASP A 367 -28.22 -10.93 11.22
C ASP A 367 -26.78 -11.41 11.16
N GLU A 368 -26.44 -12.18 10.13
CA GLU A 368 -25.07 -12.64 9.88
C GLU A 368 -24.11 -11.48 9.54
N SER A 369 -24.53 -10.55 8.68
CA SER A 369 -23.75 -9.33 8.41
C SER A 369 -23.65 -8.45 9.65
N TRP A 370 -24.71 -8.36 10.44
CA TRP A 370 -24.70 -7.57 11.66
C TRP A 370 -23.76 -8.14 12.72
N ILE A 371 -23.79 -9.45 12.97
CA ILE A 371 -22.89 -10.17 13.88
C ILE A 371 -21.43 -9.97 13.46
N ALA A 372 -21.13 -10.14 12.17
CA ALA A 372 -19.80 -9.94 11.62
C ALA A 372 -19.29 -8.52 11.84
N PHE A 373 -20.14 -7.51 11.57
CA PHE A 373 -19.79 -6.11 11.80
C PHE A 373 -19.55 -5.79 13.27
N GLN A 374 -20.40 -6.28 14.19
CA GLN A 374 -20.21 -6.03 15.63
C GLN A 374 -18.85 -6.56 16.11
N ARG A 375 -18.50 -7.78 15.71
CA ARG A 375 -17.19 -8.38 15.99
C ARG A 375 -16.05 -7.55 15.39
N ALA A 376 -16.21 -7.05 14.18
CA ALA A 376 -15.22 -6.19 13.55
C ALA A 376 -15.05 -4.86 14.29
N TRP A 377 -16.15 -4.18 14.64
CA TRP A 377 -16.15 -2.87 15.31
C TRP A 377 -15.38 -2.88 16.64
N GLU A 378 -15.55 -3.93 17.44
CA GLU A 378 -14.85 -4.11 18.72
C GLU A 378 -13.36 -4.41 18.54
N ARG A 379 -13.00 -5.14 17.47
CA ARG A 379 -11.63 -5.61 17.24
C ARG A 379 -10.78 -4.62 16.46
N VAL A 380 -11.39 -3.72 15.69
CA VAL A 380 -10.68 -2.70 14.95
C VAL A 380 -10.22 -1.61 15.92
N LYS A 381 -8.90 -1.49 16.06
CA LYS A 381 -8.26 -0.51 16.93
C LYS A 381 -7.59 0.63 16.18
N VAL A 382 -7.40 0.47 14.86
CA VAL A 382 -6.72 1.43 14.00
C VAL A 382 -7.64 1.79 12.84
N PRO A 383 -7.97 3.08 12.69
CA PRO A 383 -8.76 3.57 11.57
C PRO A 383 -8.16 3.21 10.20
N TYR A 384 -9.00 3.26 9.18
CA TYR A 384 -8.54 3.15 7.79
C TYR A 384 -7.58 4.32 7.45
N GLY A 385 -6.52 4.05 6.69
CA GLY A 385 -5.52 5.06 6.32
C GLY A 385 -4.41 5.31 7.36
N GLN A 386 -4.51 4.76 8.58
CA GLN A 386 -3.47 4.84 9.60
C GLN A 386 -2.79 3.47 9.81
N GLY A 387 -1.46 3.47 9.94
CA GLY A 387 -0.67 2.28 10.29
C GLY A 387 -0.52 2.13 11.81
N ILE A 388 -0.54 0.89 12.33
CA ILE A 388 -0.47 0.58 13.77
C ILE A 388 0.75 1.27 14.44
N ALA A 389 1.90 1.28 13.75
CA ALA A 389 3.12 1.87 14.27
C ALA A 389 3.08 3.40 14.33
N GLN A 390 2.49 4.06 13.33
CA GLN A 390 2.29 5.51 13.31
C GLN A 390 1.26 5.94 14.36
N THR A 391 0.17 5.19 14.52
CA THR A 391 -0.80 5.42 15.59
C THR A 391 -0.16 5.25 16.96
N ALA A 392 0.69 4.24 17.15
CA ALA A 392 1.43 4.06 18.40
C ALA A 392 2.41 5.20 18.68
N LEU A 393 3.12 5.70 17.65
CA LEU A 393 3.98 6.87 17.76
C LEU A 393 3.20 8.12 18.19
N GLN A 394 2.04 8.36 17.55
CA GLN A 394 1.21 9.51 17.88
C GLN A 394 0.73 9.45 19.34
N ARG A 395 0.17 8.30 19.77
CA ARG A 395 -0.25 8.08 21.15
C ARG A 395 0.89 8.20 22.16
N ALA A 396 2.08 7.72 21.80
CA ALA A 396 3.27 7.81 22.65
C ALA A 396 3.72 9.27 22.85
N LYS A 397 3.63 10.09 21.79
CA LYS A 397 3.89 11.53 21.87
C LYS A 397 2.85 12.26 22.74
N GLU A 398 1.57 11.91 22.60
CA GLU A 398 0.47 12.52 23.34
C GLU A 398 0.48 12.19 24.83
N LYS A 399 0.67 10.91 25.18
CA LYS A 399 0.70 10.45 26.58
C LYS A 399 2.04 10.69 27.28
N GLY A 400 3.10 10.95 26.51
CA GLY A 400 4.46 10.98 27.04
C GLY A 400 5.01 9.57 27.37
N PRO A 401 6.29 9.52 27.77
CA PRO A 401 6.98 8.26 28.05
C PRO A 401 6.46 7.57 29.33
N PRO A 402 6.56 6.23 29.43
CA PRO A 402 6.16 5.48 30.63
C PRO A 402 7.07 5.77 31.83
N LYS A 403 6.65 5.44 33.05
CA LYS A 403 7.46 5.71 34.26
C LYS A 403 8.84 5.06 34.22
N CYS A 404 8.92 3.82 33.71
CA CYS A 404 10.20 3.12 33.56
C CYS A 404 11.19 3.85 32.63
N ALA A 405 10.73 4.82 31.84
CA ALA A 405 11.59 5.61 30.96
C ALA A 405 12.39 6.70 31.71
N GLU A 406 12.03 7.02 32.96
CA GLU A 406 12.75 8.01 33.78
C GLU A 406 14.19 7.58 34.08
N GLU A 407 14.47 6.28 34.07
CA GLU A 407 15.79 5.68 34.29
C GLU A 407 16.76 5.87 33.12
N TYR A 408 16.30 6.38 31.98
CA TYR A 408 17.11 6.54 30.77
C TYR A 408 17.22 8.01 30.37
N ASP A 409 18.42 8.48 30.05
CA ASP A 409 18.63 9.89 29.66
C ASP A 409 18.28 10.19 28.20
N LEU A 410 18.40 9.19 27.32
CA LEU A 410 18.23 9.39 25.88
C LEU A 410 16.75 9.60 25.51
N PRO A 411 16.38 10.73 24.87
CA PRO A 411 15.01 10.98 24.43
C PRO A 411 14.45 9.90 23.52
N GLU A 412 15.31 9.29 22.69
CA GLU A 412 14.89 8.26 21.73
C GLU A 412 14.58 6.94 22.43
N THR A 413 15.30 6.62 23.53
CA THR A 413 14.98 5.47 24.39
C THR A 413 13.63 5.67 25.07
N ARG A 414 13.39 6.87 25.62
CA ARG A 414 12.12 7.23 26.27
C ARG A 414 10.94 7.14 25.30
N LEU A 415 11.11 7.69 24.10
CA LEU A 415 10.09 7.63 23.05
C LEU A 415 9.85 6.19 22.58
N LEU A 416 10.91 5.39 22.42
CA LEU A 416 10.80 3.99 22.02
C LEU A 416 10.02 3.15 23.04
N LEU A 417 10.26 3.36 24.33
CA LEU A 417 9.48 2.73 25.41
C LEU A 417 8.00 3.13 25.32
N GLY A 418 7.70 4.41 25.08
CA GLY A 418 6.34 4.88 24.82
C GLY A 418 5.70 4.20 23.61
N ILE A 419 6.43 4.06 22.50
CA ILE A 419 5.94 3.35 21.30
C ILE A 419 5.63 1.89 21.63
N PHE A 420 6.50 1.19 22.35
CA PHE A 420 6.27 -0.21 22.73
C PHE A 420 5.06 -0.36 23.67
N ARG A 421 4.88 0.54 24.64
CA ARG A 421 3.69 0.59 25.50
C ARG A 421 2.41 0.71 24.67
N GLU A 422 2.37 1.68 23.76
CA GLU A 422 1.18 1.92 22.94
C GLU A 422 0.93 0.81 21.92
N LEU A 423 1.99 0.24 21.32
CA LEU A 423 1.87 -0.95 20.49
C LEU A 423 1.25 -2.11 21.28
N GLN A 424 1.68 -2.33 22.52
CA GLN A 424 1.16 -3.42 23.36
C GLN A 424 -0.29 -3.17 23.75
N ALA A 425 -0.65 -1.93 24.10
CA ALA A 425 -2.03 -1.53 24.37
C ALA A 425 -2.94 -1.75 23.14
N ILE A 426 -2.46 -1.39 21.95
CA ILE A 426 -3.17 -1.66 20.69
C ILE A 426 -3.23 -3.17 20.43
N GLN A 427 -2.21 -3.96 20.73
CA GLN A 427 -2.20 -5.38 20.38
C GLN A 427 -2.91 -6.28 21.42
N GLY A 428 -3.14 -5.80 22.65
CA GLY A 428 -3.70 -6.58 23.76
C GLY A 428 -2.69 -7.62 24.27
N ASP A 429 -3.12 -8.85 24.55
CA ASP A 429 -2.22 -9.92 25.06
C ASP A 429 -1.25 -10.50 24.01
N LYS A 430 -1.47 -10.14 22.75
CA LYS A 430 -0.70 -10.64 21.61
C LYS A 430 0.66 -9.95 21.54
N PRO A 431 1.71 -10.64 21.06
CA PRO A 431 3.02 -10.02 20.84
C PRO A 431 2.95 -8.91 19.80
N VAL A 432 3.69 -7.83 20.06
CA VAL A 432 3.87 -6.71 19.13
C VAL A 432 5.04 -6.98 18.19
N PHE A 433 5.02 -6.40 17.01
CA PHE A 433 6.13 -6.46 16.07
C PHE A 433 6.65 -5.05 15.80
N LEU A 434 7.96 -4.88 15.90
CA LEU A 434 8.63 -3.62 15.55
C LEU A 434 10.04 -3.97 15.08
N SER A 435 10.35 -3.73 13.80
CA SER A 435 11.72 -3.91 13.31
C SER A 435 12.61 -2.77 13.85
N CYS A 436 13.89 -3.04 14.07
CA CYS A 436 14.85 -2.02 14.52
C CYS A 436 14.92 -0.81 13.58
N ARG A 437 14.72 -1.05 12.28
CA ARG A 437 14.69 0.00 11.23
C ARG A 437 13.41 0.83 11.28
N LEU A 438 12.25 0.20 11.44
CA LEU A 438 11.00 0.94 11.65
C LEU A 438 11.06 1.73 12.96
N ALA A 439 11.59 1.16 14.03
CA ALA A 439 11.84 1.89 15.28
C ALA A 439 12.73 3.12 15.04
N ALA A 440 13.82 2.98 14.28
CA ALA A 440 14.73 4.06 13.94
C ALA A 440 14.04 5.20 13.17
N HIS A 441 13.20 4.86 12.19
CA HIS A 441 12.37 5.85 11.50
C HIS A 441 11.39 6.58 12.44
N LEU A 442 10.69 5.84 13.31
CA LEU A 442 9.69 6.42 14.20
C LEU A 442 10.29 7.38 15.23
N VAL A 443 11.51 7.12 15.70
CA VAL A 443 12.22 8.00 16.64
C VAL A 443 13.05 9.10 15.97
N GLY A 444 12.99 9.23 14.63
CA GLY A 444 13.69 10.29 13.89
C GLY A 444 15.19 10.04 13.66
N MET A 445 15.63 8.78 13.66
CA MET A 445 17.03 8.39 13.46
C MET A 445 17.20 7.31 12.38
N PRO A 446 16.71 7.49 11.14
CA PRO A 446 16.63 6.43 10.13
C PRO A 446 17.99 5.78 9.81
N GLU A 447 19.07 6.55 9.82
CA GLU A 447 20.43 6.06 9.52
C GLU A 447 21.11 5.36 10.71
N LYS A 448 20.55 5.45 11.92
CA LYS A 448 21.17 4.95 13.16
C LYS A 448 20.45 3.73 13.72
N TYR A 449 19.94 2.85 12.83
CA TYR A 449 19.24 1.62 13.24
C TYR A 449 20.10 0.68 14.10
N GLY A 450 21.44 0.71 13.95
CA GLY A 450 22.37 -0.03 14.84
C GLY A 450 22.31 0.45 16.29
N LYS A 451 22.22 1.79 16.51
CA LYS A 451 22.00 2.37 17.85
C LYS A 451 20.67 1.90 18.42
N LEU A 452 19.61 1.89 17.61
CA LEU A 452 18.29 1.41 18.04
C LEU A 452 18.28 -0.08 18.36
N ASN A 453 18.99 -0.89 17.60
CA ASN A 453 19.14 -2.32 17.91
C ASN A 453 19.82 -2.52 19.27
N ASN A 454 20.86 -1.73 19.58
CA ASN A 454 21.51 -1.76 20.89
C ASN A 454 20.56 -1.31 22.01
N ILE A 455 19.76 -0.27 21.79
CA ILE A 455 18.73 0.17 22.75
C ILE A 455 17.70 -0.95 22.97
N ILE A 456 17.19 -1.59 21.92
CA ILE A 456 16.23 -2.70 22.05
C ILE A 456 16.86 -3.89 22.79
N ASN A 457 18.14 -4.17 22.57
CA ASN A 457 18.87 -5.23 23.30
C ASN A 457 19.05 -4.87 24.78
N MET A 458 19.39 -3.63 25.09
CA MET A 458 19.46 -3.11 26.46
C MET A 458 18.10 -3.23 27.16
N LEU A 459 17.01 -2.75 26.54
CA LEU A 459 15.66 -2.87 27.11
C LEU A 459 15.20 -4.32 27.33
N GLN A 460 15.71 -5.28 26.55
CA GLN A 460 15.49 -6.70 26.78
C GLN A 460 16.28 -7.21 27.98
N ALA A 461 17.55 -6.82 28.12
CA ALA A 461 18.39 -7.17 29.25
C ALA A 461 17.84 -6.60 30.57
N ASP A 462 17.30 -5.38 30.53
CA ASP A 462 16.66 -4.71 31.66
C ASP A 462 15.26 -5.27 31.97
N GLY A 463 14.79 -6.25 31.20
CA GLY A 463 13.53 -6.94 31.45
C GLY A 463 12.29 -6.09 31.13
N LEU A 464 12.40 -5.00 30.38
CA LEU A 464 11.28 -4.15 29.94
C LEU A 464 10.63 -4.64 28.63
N LEU A 465 11.38 -5.42 27.85
CA LEU A 465 10.91 -6.08 26.62
C LEU A 465 11.26 -7.56 26.63
N VAL A 466 10.26 -8.42 26.46
CA VAL A 466 10.46 -9.87 26.32
C VAL A 466 10.36 -10.26 24.85
N ARG A 467 11.41 -10.83 24.28
CA ARG A 467 11.38 -11.35 22.91
C ARG A 467 10.62 -12.68 22.85
N ILE A 468 9.45 -12.66 22.23
CA ILE A 468 8.57 -13.83 22.10
C ILE A 468 8.94 -14.68 20.88
N ALA A 469 9.37 -14.05 19.79
CA ALA A 469 9.85 -14.76 18.61
C ALA A 469 11.00 -14.01 17.94
N PRO A 470 12.03 -14.71 17.45
CA PRO A 470 13.10 -14.09 16.69
C PRO A 470 12.59 -13.56 15.34
N GLY A 471 13.33 -12.59 14.80
CA GLY A 471 13.12 -12.17 13.43
C GLY A 471 13.63 -13.25 12.48
N THR A 472 12.97 -13.38 11.34
CA THR A 472 13.40 -14.23 10.21
C THR A 472 13.48 -13.35 8.96
N GLU A 473 14.02 -13.89 7.87
CA GLU A 473 14.05 -13.22 6.56
C GLU A 473 12.66 -12.70 6.13
N PHE A 474 11.57 -13.34 6.57
CA PHE A 474 10.20 -13.02 6.16
C PHE A 474 9.31 -12.41 7.26
N LYS A 475 9.81 -12.31 8.50
CA LYS A 475 8.99 -11.88 9.66
C LYS A 475 9.82 -11.06 10.63
N SER A 476 9.32 -9.88 11.00
CA SER A 476 9.93 -9.05 12.05
C SER A 476 9.91 -9.75 13.41
N PRO A 477 10.90 -9.47 14.27
CA PRO A 477 10.92 -9.98 15.64
C PRO A 477 9.67 -9.54 16.40
N ARG A 478 9.21 -10.41 17.32
CA ARG A 478 8.04 -10.17 18.14
C ARG A 478 8.43 -9.98 19.59
N TYR A 479 7.89 -8.95 20.19
CA TYR A 479 8.15 -8.55 21.56
C TYR A 479 6.87 -8.55 22.38
N ARG A 480 7.02 -8.63 23.70
CA ARG A 480 6.00 -8.26 24.67
C ARG A 480 6.59 -7.16 25.53
N TYR A 481 5.88 -6.04 25.61
CA TYR A 481 6.25 -4.98 26.54
C TYR A 481 5.76 -5.33 27.94
N VAL A 482 6.62 -5.15 28.94
CA VAL A 482 6.37 -5.51 30.34
C VAL A 482 6.74 -4.38 31.31
N GLY A 483 7.12 -3.21 30.80
CA GLY A 483 7.62 -2.08 31.60
C GLY A 483 6.57 -1.27 32.39
N GLY A 484 5.31 -1.71 32.44
CA GLY A 484 4.24 -0.98 33.15
C GLY A 484 3.72 0.26 32.40
N GLU A 485 2.93 1.10 33.07
CA GLU A 485 2.40 2.34 32.45
C GLU A 485 3.40 3.50 32.37
#